data_AF-A0A1D1VRU7-F1
#
_entry.id   AF-A0A1D1VRU7-F1
#
_cell.length_a   1.000
_cell.length_b   1.000
_cell.length_c   1.000
_cell.angle_alpha   90.00
_cell.angle_beta   90.00
_cell.angle_gamma   90.00
#
_symmetry.space_group_name_H-M   'P 1'
#
loop_
_entity.id
_entity.type
_entity.pdbx_description
1 polymer ?
#
loop_
_entity_poly.entity_id
_entity_poly.type
_entity_poly.pdbx_seq_one_letter_code
_entity_poly.pdbx_strand_id
1 'polypeptide(L)'
;MGAPKCRDLLIPCLMLLTGMAAPSMFTSASPSAEYCMDLGFQSNSLLCSSCDKLSDFDLEDELGEQCRSCCKSKDESKAEEAQKFASASIEVCG
;
A
#
# COMPACT_ATOMS: atom_id res chain seq x y z
N MET A 1 20.56 -44.45 35.05
CA MET A 1 20.99 -43.45 34.05
C MET A 1 20.31 -43.76 32.73
N GLY A 2 19.41 -42.90 32.24
CA GLY A 2 18.79 -43.03 30.92
C GLY A 2 19.42 -42.03 29.96
N ALA A 3 20.00 -42.51 28.86
CA ALA A 3 20.60 -41.65 27.83
C ALA A 3 19.50 -40.79 27.15
N PRO A 4 19.79 -39.52 26.81
CA PRO A 4 18.84 -38.69 26.08
C PRO A 4 18.59 -39.27 24.69
N LYS A 5 17.32 -39.33 24.28
CA LYS A 5 16.91 -39.85 22.98
C LYS A 5 17.27 -38.85 21.88
N CYS A 6 17.71 -39.36 20.73
CA CYS A 6 18.13 -38.55 19.57
C CYS A 6 17.08 -37.49 19.13
N ARG A 7 15.78 -37.76 19.38
CA ARG A 7 14.67 -36.82 19.09
C ARG A 7 14.66 -35.55 19.95
N ASP A 8 15.14 -35.63 21.19
CA ASP A 8 15.16 -34.48 22.14
C ASP A 8 16.31 -33.52 21.84
N LEU A 9 17.33 -33.97 21.12
CA LEU A 9 18.44 -33.13 20.65
C LEU A 9 18.19 -32.56 19.25
N LEU A 10 17.18 -33.06 18.53
CA LEU A 10 16.89 -32.70 17.14
C LEU A 10 16.20 -31.33 17.01
N ILE A 11 15.28 -31.00 17.92
CA ILE A 11 14.56 -29.72 17.96
C ILE A 11 15.51 -28.54 18.30
N PRO A 12 16.35 -28.59 19.36
CA PRO A 12 17.28 -27.50 19.65
C PRO A 12 18.39 -27.36 18.58
N CYS A 13 18.81 -28.46 17.93
CA CYS A 13 19.73 -28.39 16.79
C CYS A 13 19.12 -27.70 15.56
N LEU A 14 17.84 -27.95 15.27
CA LEU A 14 17.14 -27.28 14.16
C LEU A 14 17.01 -25.78 14.43
N MET A 15 16.68 -25.39 15.66
CA MET A 15 16.54 -23.99 16.06
C MET A 15 17.87 -23.21 15.98
N LEU A 16 19.01 -23.86 16.27
CA LEU A 16 20.35 -23.25 16.16
C LEU A 16 20.80 -23.03 14.69
N LEU A 17 20.28 -23.80 13.73
CA LEU A 17 20.64 -23.68 12.30
C LEU A 17 19.81 -22.60 11.56
N THR A 18 18.63 -22.23 12.06
CA THR A 18 17.75 -21.22 11.43
C THR A 18 17.86 -19.82 12.03
N GLY A 19 18.93 -19.53 12.78
CA GLY A 19 19.08 -18.26 13.48
C GLY A 19 19.43 -17.06 12.59
N MET A 20 18.44 -16.45 11.91
CA MET A 20 18.40 -15.03 11.51
C MET A 20 16.96 -14.61 11.13
N ALA A 21 16.04 -14.43 12.09
CA ALA A 21 14.81 -13.69 11.81
C ALA A 21 15.09 -12.19 11.96
N ALA A 22 15.49 -11.54 10.86
CA ALA A 22 15.50 -10.09 10.78
C ALA A 22 14.05 -9.59 10.82
N PRO A 23 13.70 -8.56 11.62
CA PRO A 23 12.40 -7.93 11.49
C PRO A 23 12.34 -7.28 10.10
N SER A 24 11.43 -7.76 9.24
CA SER A 24 11.13 -7.11 7.98
C SER A 24 10.57 -5.72 8.28
N MET A 25 11.43 -4.70 8.18
CA MET A 25 11.01 -3.32 8.10
C MET A 25 10.17 -3.19 6.83
N PHE A 26 8.86 -3.03 6.97
CA PHE A 26 8.00 -2.59 5.88
C PHE A 26 8.37 -1.15 5.56
N THR A 27 9.33 -0.96 4.66
CA THR A 27 9.53 0.33 4.02
C THR A 27 8.37 0.51 3.05
N SER A 28 7.44 1.42 3.36
CA SER A 28 6.43 1.86 2.42
C SER A 28 7.09 2.75 1.37
N ALA A 29 7.89 2.15 0.49
CA ALA A 29 8.35 2.82 -0.71
C ALA A 29 7.12 3.04 -1.59
N SER A 30 6.80 4.30 -1.90
CA SER A 30 5.79 4.61 -2.90
C SER A 30 6.26 3.99 -4.23
N PRO A 31 5.41 3.19 -4.91
CA PRO A 31 5.77 2.59 -6.18
C PRO A 31 6.14 3.65 -7.22
N SER A 32 6.91 3.27 -8.23
CA SER A 32 7.22 4.18 -9.34
C SER A 32 5.94 4.58 -10.08
N ALA A 33 5.94 5.77 -10.69
CA ALA A 33 4.81 6.22 -11.50
C ALA A 33 4.52 5.25 -12.67
N GLU A 34 5.56 4.58 -13.17
CA GLU A 34 5.46 3.56 -14.22
C GLU A 34 4.66 2.33 -13.76
N TYR A 35 4.94 1.81 -12.56
CA TYR A 35 4.20 0.68 -11.99
C TYR A 35 2.69 0.97 -11.87
N CYS A 36 2.35 2.17 -11.41
CA CYS A 36 0.95 2.57 -11.32
C CYS A 36 0.30 2.72 -12.70
N MET A 37 1.04 3.23 -13.69
CA MET A 37 0.55 3.32 -15.06
C MET A 37 0.32 1.94 -15.69
N ASP A 38 1.17 0.95 -15.40
CA ASP A 38 0.96 -0.45 -15.82
C ASP A 38 -0.33 -1.04 -15.22
N LEU A 39 -0.69 -0.63 -14.00
CA LEU A 39 -1.96 -0.98 -13.36
C LEU A 39 -3.17 -0.14 -13.83
N GLY A 40 -2.94 0.86 -14.68
CA GLY A 40 -3.98 1.79 -15.16
C GLY A 40 -4.31 2.94 -14.20
N PHE A 41 -3.51 3.14 -13.16
CA PHE A 41 -3.67 4.22 -12.19
C PHE A 41 -2.75 5.42 -12.49
N GLN A 42 -3.31 6.63 -12.42
CA GLN A 42 -2.54 7.85 -12.61
C GLN A 42 -2.01 8.38 -11.26
N SER A 43 -0.78 8.00 -10.89
CA SER A 43 -0.18 8.31 -9.57
C SER A 43 -0.20 9.79 -9.18
N ASN A 44 -0.11 10.71 -10.16
CA ASN A 44 -0.04 12.14 -9.91
C ASN A 44 -1.41 12.79 -9.61
N SER A 45 -2.51 12.12 -9.96
CA SER A 45 -3.87 12.66 -9.81
C SER A 45 -4.80 11.78 -8.98
N LEU A 46 -4.35 10.58 -8.59
CA LEU A 46 -5.16 9.63 -7.84
C LEU A 46 -5.16 9.97 -6.36
N LEU A 47 -6.29 10.48 -5.86
CA LEU A 47 -6.49 10.70 -4.43
C LEU A 47 -6.93 9.39 -3.76
N CYS A 48 -6.46 9.10 -2.55
CA CYS A 48 -6.84 7.86 -1.85
C CYS A 48 -8.34 7.76 -1.56
N SER A 49 -9.05 8.90 -1.51
CA SER A 49 -10.52 8.95 -1.42
C SER A 49 -11.23 8.34 -2.63
N SER A 50 -10.56 8.26 -3.79
CA SER A 50 -11.07 7.57 -4.97
C SER A 50 -11.01 6.06 -4.78
N CYS A 51 -10.00 5.55 -4.07
CA CYS A 51 -9.88 4.12 -3.75
C CYS A 51 -10.99 3.66 -2.80
N ASP A 52 -11.46 4.51 -1.89
CA ASP A 52 -12.57 4.15 -0.98
C ASP A 52 -13.90 3.94 -1.73
N LYS A 53 -14.06 4.55 -2.91
CA LYS A 53 -15.26 4.35 -3.77
C LYS A 53 -15.27 3.02 -4.50
N LEU A 54 -14.14 2.30 -4.57
CA LEU A 54 -14.12 0.96 -5.18
C LEU A 54 -14.93 -0.04 -4.36
N SER A 55 -15.09 0.20 -3.05
CA SER A 55 -15.92 -0.60 -2.16
C SER A 55 -17.39 -0.62 -2.58
N ASP A 56 -17.89 0.49 -3.15
CA ASP A 56 -19.26 0.59 -3.66
C ASP A 56 -19.53 -0.35 -4.85
N PHE A 57 -18.48 -0.90 -5.46
CA PHE A 57 -18.53 -1.79 -6.62
C PHE A 57 -18.00 -3.21 -6.34
N ASP A 58 -17.77 -3.55 -5.07
CA ASP A 58 -17.16 -4.82 -4.66
C ASP A 58 -15.76 -5.05 -5.30
N LEU A 59 -15.00 -3.97 -5.52
CA LEU A 59 -13.64 -3.98 -6.09
C LEU A 59 -12.55 -3.69 -5.03
N GLU A 60 -12.85 -3.91 -3.76
CA GLU A 60 -11.95 -3.54 -2.64
C GLU A 60 -10.75 -4.48 -2.46
N ASP A 61 -10.80 -5.70 -3.02
CA ASP A 61 -9.74 -6.71 -2.88
C ASP A 61 -8.43 -6.28 -3.61
N GLU A 62 -8.01 -7.00 -4.64
CA GLU A 62 -6.72 -6.77 -5.31
C GLU A 62 -6.61 -5.34 -5.88
N LEU A 63 -7.70 -4.84 -6.47
CA LEU A 63 -7.74 -3.51 -7.07
C LEU A 63 -7.71 -2.39 -6.03
N GLY A 64 -8.33 -2.60 -4.86
CA GLY A 64 -8.31 -1.64 -3.76
C GLY A 64 -6.91 -1.49 -3.17
N GLU A 65 -6.22 -2.60 -2.94
CA GLU A 65 -4.82 -2.59 -2.46
C GLU A 65 -3.86 -1.93 -3.45
N GLN A 66 -3.99 -2.28 -4.74
CA GLN A 66 -3.23 -1.66 -5.82
C GLN A 66 -3.48 -0.14 -5.92
N CYS A 67 -4.75 0.28 -5.84
CA CYS A 67 -5.13 1.69 -5.83
C CYS A 67 -4.50 2.43 -4.65
N ARG A 68 -4.53 1.84 -3.45
CA ARG A 68 -3.95 2.42 -2.23
C ARG A 68 -2.42 2.53 -2.31
N SER A 69 -1.76 1.65 -3.04
CA SER A 69 -0.32 1.75 -3.28
C SER A 69 0.04 2.96 -4.18
N CYS A 70 -0.87 3.39 -5.04
CA CYS A 70 -0.64 4.41 -6.07
C CYS A 70 -1.23 5.79 -5.75
N CYS A 71 -2.01 5.92 -4.68
CA CYS A 71 -2.74 7.14 -4.37
C CYS A 71 -1.96 8.11 -3.47
N LYS A 72 -2.32 9.38 -3.52
CA LYS A 72 -1.85 10.42 -2.60
C LYS A 72 -2.90 10.69 -1.52
N SER A 73 -2.44 10.72 -0.27
CA SER A 73 -3.26 11.13 0.88
C SER A 73 -3.66 12.60 0.73
N LYS A 74 -4.85 12.96 1.23
CA LYS A 74 -5.36 14.35 1.18
C LYS A 74 -4.40 15.38 1.79
N ASP A 75 -3.53 14.95 2.72
CA ASP A 75 -2.53 15.80 3.36
C ASP A 75 -1.32 16.10 2.47
N GLU A 76 -0.91 15.18 1.58
CA GLU A 76 0.20 15.41 0.65
C GLU A 76 -0.19 16.31 -0.52
N SER A 77 -1.49 16.47 -0.77
CA SER A 77 -2.04 17.40 -1.77
C SER A 77 -2.23 18.83 -1.24
N LYS A 78 -1.88 19.10 0.02
CA LYS A 78 -2.02 20.43 0.66
C LYS A 78 -0.87 21.39 0.35
N ALA A 79 0.17 20.94 -0.36
CA ALA A 79 1.39 21.71 -0.57
C ALA A 79 1.23 22.87 -1.58
N GLU A 80 0.14 22.94 -2.32
CA GLU A 80 -0.21 24.13 -3.08
C GLU A 80 -1.48 24.70 -2.46
N GLU A 81 -1.34 25.86 -1.82
CA GLU A 81 -2.41 26.58 -1.18
C GLU A 81 -3.51 26.84 -2.22
N ALA A 82 -4.51 25.97 -2.25
CA ALA A 82 -5.61 26.05 -3.20
C ALA A 82 -6.24 27.45 -3.09
N GLN A 83 -5.96 28.30 -4.08
CA GLN A 83 -6.50 29.65 -4.15
C GLN A 83 -8.02 29.53 -4.14
N LYS A 84 -8.65 29.98 -3.06
CA LYS A 84 -10.09 29.94 -2.93
C LYS A 84 -10.65 31.05 -3.81
N PHE A 85 -11.22 30.69 -4.95
CA PHE A 85 -12.00 31.61 -5.77
C PHE A 85 -13.41 31.73 -5.18
N ALA A 86 -13.94 32.96 -5.10
CA ALA A 86 -15.22 33.22 -4.43
C ALA A 86 -16.41 32.49 -5.08
N SER A 87 -16.36 32.26 -6.39
CA SER A 87 -17.33 31.45 -7.12
C SER A 87 -16.79 31.10 -8.51
N ALA A 88 -17.37 30.08 -9.14
CA ALA A 88 -17.20 29.76 -10.55
C ALA A 88 -18.58 29.42 -11.14
N SER A 89 -18.89 29.95 -12.33
CA SER A 89 -20.09 29.60 -13.08
C SER A 89 -19.68 28.83 -14.33
N ILE A 90 -20.29 27.68 -14.58
CA ILE A 90 -20.04 26.85 -15.77
C ILE A 90 -21.20 27.05 -16.73
N GLU A 91 -20.92 27.62 -17.91
CA GLU A 91 -21.89 27.73 -18.99
C GLU A 91 -21.75 26.53 -19.93
N VAL A 92 -22.87 25.91 -20.32
CA VAL A 92 -22.90 24.85 -21.33
C VAL A 92 -23.37 25.47 -22.64
N CYS A 93 -22.50 25.52 -23.65
CA CYS A 93 -22.90 25.95 -25.00
C CYS A 93 -23.78 24.87 -25.64
N GLY A 94 -24.98 25.27 -26.07
CA GLY A 94 -25.90 24.43 -26.86
C GLY A 94 -25.66 24.54 -28.35
#